data_AF-A0A386B1X5-F1
#
_entry.id   AF-A0A386B1X5-F1
#
_cell.length_a   1.000
_cell.length_b   1.000
_cell.length_c   1.000
_cell.angle_alpha   90.00
_cell.angle_beta   90.00
_cell.angle_gamma   90.00
#
_symmetry.space_group_name_H-M   'P 1'
#
loop_
_entity.id
_entity.type
_entity.pdbx_description
1 polymer ?
#
loop_
_entity_poly.entity_id
_entity_poly.type
_entity_poly.pdbx_seq_one_letter_code
_entity_poly.pdbx_strand_id
1 'polypeptide(L)' 'MNLLFQFAVFSFLAFSFLLAIGVPVVFAGDPMSTLGWNENKTTLFTAIGLWFLLVFLVGILNSFVV' A
#
# COMPACT_ATOMS: atom_id res chain seq x y z
N MET A 1 13.29 -10.43 15.92
CA MET A 1 13.19 -10.37 14.45
C MET A 1 11.97 -11.10 13.90
N ASN A 2 11.49 -12.20 14.51
CA ASN A 2 10.31 -12.91 14.02
C ASN A 2 8.99 -12.11 14.11
N LEU A 3 8.65 -11.54 15.27
CA LEU A 3 7.41 -10.73 15.40
C LEU A 3 7.42 -9.48 14.52
N LEU A 4 8.53 -8.71 14.52
CA LEU A 4 8.64 -7.50 13.70
C LEU A 4 8.52 -7.82 12.20
N PHE A 5 9.18 -8.89 11.74
CA PHE A 5 9.07 -9.35 10.35
C PHE A 5 7.66 -9.81 10.00
N GLN A 6 7.00 -10.59 10.88
CA GLN A 6 5.61 -11.00 10.68
C GLN A 6 4.65 -9.80 10.59
N PHE A 7 4.80 -8.81 11.46
CA PHE A 7 4.01 -7.57 11.40
C PHE A 7 4.29 -6.76 10.14
N ALA A 8 5.54 -6.69 9.69
CA ALA A 8 5.90 -6.00 8.45
C ALA A 8 5.27 -6.68 7.23
N VAL A 9 5.33 -8.02 7.16
CA VAL A 9 4.71 -8.81 6.09
C VAL A 9 3.19 -8.71 6.14
N PHE A 10 2.58 -8.77 7.33
CA PHE A 10 1.13 -8.59 7.49
C PHE A 10 0.68 -7.18 7.05
N SER A 11 1.42 -6.15 7.46
CA SER A 11 1.17 -4.77 7.03
C SER A 11 1.29 -4.63 5.52
N PHE A 12 2.33 -5.21 4.92
CA PHE A 12 2.51 -5.22 3.47
C PHE A 12 1.35 -5.91 2.74
N LEU A 13 0.89 -7.06 3.24
CA LEU A 13 -0.25 -7.78 2.68
C LEU A 13 -1.54 -6.95 2.77
N ALA A 14 -1.87 -6.44 3.97
CA ALA A 14 -3.07 -5.64 4.20
C ALA A 14 -3.08 -4.37 3.32
N PHE A 15 -1.93 -3.69 3.23
CA PHE A 15 -1.80 -2.49 2.41
C PHE A 15 -1.91 -2.80 0.90
N SER A 16 -1.39 -3.95 0.47
CA SER A 16 -1.58 -4.43 -0.91
C SER A 16 -3.05 -4.66 -1.24
N PHE A 17 -3.82 -5.26 -0.32
CA PHE A 17 -5.27 -5.42 -0.50
C PHE A 17 -6.01 -4.08 -0.59
N LEU A 18 -5.64 -3.11 0.26
CA LEU A 18 -6.21 -1.76 0.19
C LEU A 18 -5.95 -1.12 -1.16
N LEU A 19 -4.73 -1.22 -1.69
CA LEU A 19 -4.40 -0.70 -3.02
C LEU A 19 -5.09 -1.49 -4.14
N ALA A 20 -5.19 -2.82 -4.04
CA ALA A 20 -5.86 -3.66 -5.03
C ALA A 20 -7.34 -3.30 -5.22
N ILE A 21 -8.00 -2.83 -4.16
CA ILE A 21 -9.39 -2.34 -4.21
C ILE A 21 -9.40 -0.85 -4.56
N GLY A 22 -8.60 -0.03 -3.87
CA GLY A 22 -8.63 1.42 -3.98
C GLY A 22 -8.22 1.94 -5.34
N VAL A 23 -7.24 1.31 -5.99
CA VAL A 23 -6.76 1.72 -7.33
C VAL A 23 -7.88 1.61 -8.38
N PRO A 24 -8.54 0.44 -8.59
CA PRO A 24 -9.68 0.35 -9.50
C PRO A 24 -10.83 1.28 -9.12
N VAL A 25 -11.15 1.38 -7.83
CA VAL A 25 -12.27 2.21 -7.35
C VAL A 25 -12.04 3.68 -7.69
N VAL A 26 -10.83 4.21 -7.48
CA VAL A 26 -10.54 5.61 -7.81
C VAL A 26 -10.47 5.86 -9.31
N PHE A 27 -9.94 4.90 -10.08
CA PHE A 27 -9.85 5.04 -11.53
C PHE A 27 -11.20 4.91 -12.24
N ALA A 28 -12.12 4.10 -11.71
CA ALA A 28 -13.48 3.96 -12.23
C ALA A 28 -14.47 4.97 -11.62
N GLY A 29 -14.08 5.67 -10.55
CA GLY A 29 -14.92 6.65 -9.87
C GLY A 29 -15.27 7.83 -10.77
N ASP A 30 -16.51 8.31 -10.65
CA ASP A 30 -16.99 9.48 -11.39
C ASP A 30 -16.09 10.69 -11.08
N PRO A 31 -15.63 11.47 -12.08
CA PRO A 31 -14.76 12.63 -11.88
C PRO A 31 -15.31 13.69 -10.92
N MET A 32 -16.63 13.76 -10.74
CA MET A 32 -17.32 14.71 -9.88
C MET A 32 -17.67 14.12 -8.50
N SER A 33 -17.35 12.84 -8.26
CA SER A 33 -17.55 12.16 -6.99
C SER A 33 -16.32 12.22 -6.08
N THR A 34 -16.51 12.07 -4.78
CA THR A 34 -15.42 12.05 -3.77
C THR A 34 -14.47 10.85 -3.91
N LEU A 35 -14.85 9.83 -4.69
CA LEU A 35 -13.98 8.71 -5.05
C LEU A 35 -13.32 8.88 -6.41
N GLY A 36 -13.49 10.00 -7.10
CA GLY A 36 -12.86 10.25 -8.40
C GLY A 36 -11.35 10.46 -8.31
N TRP A 37 -10.69 10.32 -9.46
CA TRP A 37 -9.23 10.49 -9.61
C TRP A 37 -8.71 11.84 -9.13
N ASN A 38 -9.35 12.95 -9.53
CA ASN A 38 -8.83 14.30 -9.24
C ASN A 38 -8.69 14.57 -7.74
N GLU A 39 -9.63 14.08 -6.93
CA GLU A 39 -9.61 14.26 -5.48
C GLU A 39 -8.59 13.34 -4.80
N ASN A 40 -8.49 12.09 -5.26
CA ASN A 40 -7.71 11.05 -4.58
C ASN A 40 -6.30 10.85 -5.13
N LYS A 41 -5.92 11.56 -6.21
CA LYS A 41 -4.63 11.41 -6.90
C LYS A 41 -3.44 11.43 -5.93
N THR A 42 -3.33 12.47 -5.12
CA THR A 42 -2.22 12.64 -4.17
C THR A 42 -2.20 11.54 -3.11
N THR A 43 -3.37 11.17 -2.59
CA THR A 43 -3.54 10.08 -1.64
C THR A 43 -3.07 8.75 -2.22
N LEU A 44 -3.46 8.44 -3.47
CA LEU A 44 -3.04 7.23 -4.17
C LEU A 44 -1.53 7.17 -4.41
N PHE A 45 -0.93 8.28 -4.87
CA PHE A 45 0.51 8.36 -5.02
C PHE A 45 1.26 8.18 -3.69
N THR A 46 0.72 8.75 -2.61
CA THR A 46 1.31 8.62 -1.27
C THR A 46 1.19 7.17 -0.78
N ALA A 47 0.04 6.53 -1.00
CA ALA A 47 -0.19 5.13 -0.65
C ALA A 47 0.76 4.19 -1.43
N ILE A 48 0.94 4.40 -2.74
CA ILE A 48 1.90 3.63 -3.54
C ILE A 48 3.34 3.85 -3.04
N GLY A 49 3.71 5.09 -2.69
CA GLY A 49 5.01 5.38 -2.07
C GLY A 49 5.22 4.62 -0.76
N LEU A 50 4.22 4.63 0.13
CA LEU A 50 4.28 3.88 1.38
C LEU A 50 4.37 2.36 1.15
N TRP A 51 3.63 1.84 0.18
CA TRP A 51 3.69 0.44 -0.22
C TRP A 51 5.10 0.06 -0.71
N PHE A 52 5.75 0.92 -1.49
CA PHE A 52 7.12 0.71 -1.95
C PHE A 52 8.13 0.70 -0.79
N LEU A 53 7.96 1.58 0.20
CA LEU A 53 8.76 1.55 1.44
C LEU A 53 8.56 0.24 2.22
N LEU A 54 7.33 -0.28 2.28
CA LEU A 54 7.04 -1.57 2.91
C LEU A 54 7.76 -2.74 2.22
N VAL A 55 7.88 -2.72 0.88
CA VAL A 55 8.67 -3.73 0.14
C VAL A 55 10.12 -3.75 0.62
N PHE A 56 10.77 -2.58 0.68
CA PHE A 56 12.15 -2.50 1.17
C PHE A 56 12.27 -2.90 2.64
N LEU A 57 11.34 -2.48 3.48
CA LEU A 57 11.34 -2.83 4.90
C LEU A 57 11.29 -4.36 5.06
N VAL A 58 10.38 -5.04 4.36
CA VAL A 58 10.28 -6.51 4.38
C VAL A 58 11.57 -7.16 3.87
N GLY A 59 12.13 -6.66 2.76
CA GLY A 59 13.39 -7.16 2.19
C GLY A 59 14.59 -7.00 3.13
N ILE A 60 14.73 -5.86 3.79
CA ILE A 60 15.79 -5.60 4.77
C ILE A 60 15.62 -6.53 5.99
N LEU A 61 14.39 -6.63 6.51
CA LEU A 61 14.10 -7.49 7.66
C LEU A 61 14.30 -8.98 7.36
N ASN A 62 14.12 -9.40 6.09
CA ASN A 62 14.39 -10.76 5.65
C ASN A 62 15.84 -11.18 5.93
N SER A 63 16.82 -10.29 5.67
CA SER A 63 18.25 -10.53 5.91
C SER A 63 18.66 -10.73 7.37
N PHE A 64 17.76 -10.47 8.32
CA PHE A 64 17.99 -10.71 9.77
C PHE A 64 17.18 -11.89 10.32
N VAL A 65 16.37 -12.54 9.48
CA VAL A 65 15.50 -13.66 9.86
C VAL A 65 15.90 -14.94 9.15
N VAL A 66 16.24 -14.85 7.86
CA VAL A 66 16.68 -15.97 7.01
C VAL A 66 18.21 -16.02 7.01
#